data_AF-A0A1F1FFC6-F1
#
_entry.id   AF-A0A1F1FFC6-F1
#
_cell.length_a   1.000
_cell.length_b   1.000
_cell.length_c   1.000
_cell.angle_alpha   90.00
_cell.angle_beta   90.00
_cell.angle_gamma   90.00
#
_symmetry.space_group_name_H-M   'P 1'
#
loop_
_entity.id
_entity.type
_entity.pdbx_description
1 polymer ?
#
loop_
_entity_poly.entity_id
_entity_poly.type
_entity_poly.pdbx_seq_one_letter_code
_entity_poly.pdbx_strand_id
1 'polypeptide(L)'
;MQNDSFLSRLWMRHQRFLPRLRRAILISVIVSLILLDTYTYLTLRANISSIIIGEIFQILSFLPYVYAKDRRLGIFPFSATLLIVFYASASQLSWAWILVYAIVADLIAARKPKLALVQLSIFFLAQLIAGIPFLPVAVWTVFWGTLFASLGVLIRNTKDRLEEMQREAERSKEIAAELIQQLRRDIADSLHDDLAADLTRVLIISRSIRLPLGDDRDRVLDLQDRTQQALAHLRLLIHNLAVSQGPPKEEPTLQEIVDSSVSTLAQREIVLDADLDGIERIPALHRSELGRLLVAFIRENTLNALKYNFPRDLVSLFVEQEQDTLFISFSSPWHDQKVPEEMHGGYGLWALQDRFENAGGSLSSNRIGASWTVLASLPWNEIATPTTNARSLMSPPDGAAYA
;
A
#
# COMPACT_ATOMS: atom_id res chain seq x y z
N MET A 1 -10.72 -0.72 -2.36
CA MET A 1 -9.92 -0.64 -3.60
C MET A 1 -8.99 0.57 -3.50
N GLN A 2 -7.90 0.41 -2.76
CA GLN A 2 -6.75 1.29 -2.82
C GLN A 2 -5.76 0.66 -3.79
N ASN A 3 -5.65 1.20 -5.00
CA ASN A 3 -4.47 0.94 -5.82
C ASN A 3 -3.68 2.23 -6.08
N ASP A 4 -3.91 3.26 -5.26
CA ASP A 4 -3.20 4.54 -5.28
C ASP A 4 -2.04 4.61 -4.28
N SER A 5 -1.66 3.48 -3.68
CA SER A 5 -0.66 3.46 -2.61
C SER A 5 0.68 2.88 -3.04
N PHE A 6 0.72 1.89 -3.94
CA PHE A 6 1.98 1.22 -4.25
C PHE A 6 2.65 1.75 -5.51
N LEU A 7 1.91 1.90 -6.62
CA LEU A 7 2.45 2.37 -7.90
C LEU A 7 2.76 3.87 -7.90
N SER A 8 1.98 4.70 -7.20
CA SER A 8 2.24 6.14 -7.04
C SER A 8 3.45 6.40 -6.12
N ARG A 9 3.60 5.63 -5.03
CA ARG A 9 4.82 5.64 -4.18
C ARG A 9 6.00 5.04 -4.91
N LEU A 10 5.81 3.98 -5.70
CA LEU A 10 6.84 3.44 -6.58
C LEU A 10 7.26 4.50 -7.59
N TRP A 11 6.34 5.32 -8.11
CA TRP A 11 6.58 6.38 -9.09
C TRP A 11 7.27 7.61 -8.49
N MET A 12 6.83 8.11 -7.34
CA MET A 12 7.54 9.16 -6.58
C MET A 12 8.95 8.69 -6.17
N ARG A 13 9.10 7.39 -5.88
CA ARG A 13 10.41 6.75 -5.71
C ARG A 13 11.12 6.64 -7.06
N HIS A 14 10.49 6.20 -8.15
CA HIS A 14 11.13 5.97 -9.45
C HIS A 14 11.55 7.25 -10.16
N GLN A 15 10.79 8.35 -10.11
CA GLN A 15 11.21 9.65 -10.65
C GLN A 15 12.41 10.23 -9.91
N ARG A 16 12.46 10.08 -8.57
CA ARG A 16 13.66 10.41 -7.78
C ARG A 16 14.82 9.46 -8.07
N PHE A 17 14.52 8.26 -8.57
CA PHE A 17 15.51 7.23 -8.89
C PHE A 17 15.93 7.21 -10.36
N LEU A 18 15.25 7.80 -11.32
CA LEU A 18 15.72 7.89 -12.72
C LEU A 18 17.12 8.50 -12.84
N PRO A 19 17.44 9.65 -12.19
CA PRO A 19 18.81 10.15 -12.17
C PRO A 19 19.74 9.24 -11.37
N ARG A 20 19.24 8.53 -10.34
CA ARG A 20 20.03 7.56 -9.55
C ARG A 20 20.29 6.26 -10.32
N LEU A 21 19.40 5.84 -11.19
CA LEU A 21 19.44 4.63 -12.02
C LEU A 21 20.39 4.86 -13.18
N ARG A 22 20.30 6.03 -13.85
CA ARG A 22 21.33 6.47 -14.80
C ARG A 22 22.71 6.45 -14.14
N ARG A 23 22.84 7.06 -12.96
CA ARG A 23 24.11 7.06 -12.20
C ARG A 23 24.55 5.65 -11.84
N ALA A 24 23.66 4.79 -11.36
CA ALA A 24 23.96 3.41 -11.01
C ALA A 24 24.44 2.60 -12.22
N ILE A 25 23.79 2.74 -13.39
CA ILE A 25 24.21 2.09 -14.62
C ILE A 25 25.61 2.56 -15.03
N LEU A 26 25.85 3.87 -15.07
CA LEU A 26 27.16 4.41 -15.46
C LEU A 26 28.27 4.06 -14.44
N ILE A 27 27.97 4.07 -13.15
CA ILE A 27 28.90 3.63 -12.09
C ILE A 27 29.16 2.13 -12.20
N SER A 28 28.16 1.31 -12.52
CA SER A 28 28.35 -0.11 -12.77
C SER A 28 29.34 -0.36 -13.91
N VAL A 29 29.30 0.45 -14.98
CA VAL A 29 30.29 0.37 -16.07
C VAL A 29 31.70 0.67 -15.54
N ILE A 30 31.87 1.72 -14.73
CA ILE A 30 33.17 2.05 -14.12
C ILE A 30 33.67 0.90 -13.23
N VAL A 31 32.80 0.35 -12.38
CA VAL A 31 33.15 -0.74 -11.47
C VAL A 31 33.55 -1.99 -12.24
N SER A 32 32.80 -2.36 -13.30
CA SER A 32 33.15 -3.48 -14.17
C SER A 32 34.50 -3.28 -14.85
N LEU A 33 34.84 -2.06 -15.26
CA LEU A 33 36.14 -1.75 -15.86
C LEU A 33 37.29 -1.88 -14.86
N ILE A 34 37.13 -1.35 -13.64
CA ILE A 34 38.14 -1.49 -12.57
C ILE A 34 38.39 -2.96 -12.24
N LEU A 35 37.32 -3.77 -12.18
CA LEU A 35 37.45 -5.22 -11.94
C LEU A 35 38.19 -5.91 -13.08
N LEU A 36 37.90 -5.55 -14.32
CA LEU A 36 38.54 -6.10 -15.50
C LEU A 36 40.03 -5.74 -15.57
N ASP A 37 40.39 -4.49 -15.28
CA ASP A 37 41.80 -4.05 -15.16
C ASP A 37 42.51 -4.81 -14.05
N THR A 38 41.90 -4.93 -12.87
CA THR A 38 42.48 -5.65 -11.73
C THR A 38 42.75 -7.11 -12.08
N TYR A 39 41.81 -7.78 -12.75
CA TYR A 39 41.98 -9.15 -13.22
C TYR A 39 43.12 -9.27 -14.24
N THR A 40 43.17 -8.36 -15.20
CA THR A 40 44.19 -8.33 -16.25
C THR A 40 45.59 -8.11 -15.66
N TYR A 41 45.71 -7.19 -14.70
CA TYR A 41 46.93 -6.89 -13.96
C TYR A 41 47.46 -8.13 -13.20
N LEU A 42 46.58 -8.81 -12.45
CA LEU A 42 46.95 -10.00 -11.68
C LEU A 42 47.38 -11.17 -12.57
N THR A 43 46.79 -11.28 -13.76
CA THR A 43 47.01 -12.42 -14.66
C THR A 43 48.24 -12.24 -15.56
N LEU A 44 48.46 -11.03 -16.12
CA LEU A 44 49.51 -10.81 -17.14
C LEU A 44 50.85 -10.29 -16.61
N ARG A 45 50.97 -9.85 -15.34
CA ARG A 45 52.22 -9.30 -14.75
C ARG A 45 52.99 -8.33 -15.68
N ALA A 46 52.28 -7.53 -16.48
CA ALA A 46 52.95 -6.58 -17.36
C ALA A 46 53.52 -5.39 -16.55
N ASN A 47 54.50 -4.68 -17.11
CA ASN A 47 55.06 -3.46 -16.53
C ASN A 47 54.15 -2.27 -16.92
N ILE A 48 53.16 -1.94 -16.09
CA ILE A 48 51.92 -1.21 -16.47
C ILE A 48 51.88 0.24 -15.90
N SER A 49 52.96 0.79 -15.36
CA SER A 49 52.89 2.09 -14.65
C SER A 49 52.31 3.24 -15.49
N SER A 50 52.65 3.34 -16.78
CA SER A 50 52.09 4.37 -17.68
C SER A 50 50.64 4.10 -18.11
N ILE A 51 50.24 2.84 -18.24
CA ILE A 51 48.88 2.44 -18.66
C ILE A 51 47.87 2.71 -17.53
N ILE A 52 48.21 2.32 -16.29
CA ILE A 52 47.36 2.54 -15.11
C ILE A 52 47.09 4.03 -14.89
N ILE A 53 48.10 4.88 -15.09
CA ILE A 53 47.93 6.34 -14.91
C ILE A 53 46.91 6.86 -15.93
N GLY A 54 47.01 6.49 -17.20
CA GLY A 54 46.07 6.89 -18.25
C GLY A 54 44.63 6.43 -17.98
N GLU A 55 44.46 5.19 -17.53
CA GLU A 55 43.14 4.61 -17.20
C GLU A 55 42.51 5.29 -15.97
N ILE A 56 43.29 5.58 -14.93
CA ILE A 56 42.83 6.34 -13.75
C ILE A 56 42.37 7.73 -14.17
N PHE A 57 43.17 8.45 -14.98
CA PHE A 57 42.78 9.78 -15.47
C PHE A 57 41.49 9.71 -16.28
N GLN A 58 41.33 8.71 -17.16
CA GLN A 58 40.12 8.55 -17.95
C GLN A 58 38.88 8.25 -17.08
N ILE A 59 38.99 7.36 -16.10
CA ILE A 59 37.92 7.04 -15.15
C ILE A 59 37.56 8.28 -14.31
N LEU A 60 38.55 9.02 -13.82
CA LEU A 60 38.34 10.23 -13.03
C LEU A 60 37.61 11.31 -13.85
N SER A 61 37.98 11.47 -15.13
CA SER A 61 37.33 12.39 -16.07
C SER A 61 35.87 12.02 -16.38
N PHE A 62 35.49 10.76 -16.17
CA PHE A 62 34.12 10.27 -16.35
C PHE A 62 33.20 10.61 -15.17
N LEU A 63 33.73 10.83 -13.96
CA LEU A 63 32.92 11.21 -12.79
C LEU A 63 32.16 12.54 -12.99
N PRO A 64 32.76 13.62 -13.52
CA PRO A 64 32.02 14.81 -13.94
C PRO A 64 30.85 14.50 -14.87
N TYR A 65 30.99 13.56 -15.82
CA TYR A 65 29.91 13.16 -16.73
C TYR A 65 28.73 12.47 -16.02
N VAL A 66 29.01 11.67 -15.00
CA VAL A 66 28.00 10.96 -14.20
C VAL A 66 27.22 11.93 -13.32
N TYR A 67 27.91 12.89 -12.68
CA TYR A 67 27.32 13.74 -11.65
C TYR A 67 26.82 15.10 -12.16
N ALA A 68 27.36 15.63 -13.26
CA ALA A 68 26.95 16.92 -13.81
C ALA A 68 25.48 16.93 -14.22
N LYS A 69 24.80 18.03 -13.88
CA LYS A 69 23.41 18.28 -14.26
C LYS A 69 23.28 18.53 -15.77
N ASP A 70 24.27 19.20 -16.37
CA ASP A 70 24.40 19.36 -17.81
C ASP A 70 25.43 18.37 -18.36
N ARG A 71 24.98 17.54 -19.31
CA ARG A 71 25.81 16.54 -19.98
C ARG A 71 26.93 17.16 -20.80
N ARG A 72 26.76 18.41 -21.27
CA ARG A 72 27.79 19.13 -22.03
C ARG A 72 29.03 19.43 -21.18
N LEU A 73 28.80 19.87 -19.94
CA LEU A 73 29.87 20.18 -18.98
C LEU A 73 30.65 18.92 -18.56
N GLY A 74 29.99 17.76 -18.58
CA GLY A 74 30.62 16.47 -18.27
C GLY A 74 31.39 15.85 -19.43
N ILE A 75 30.95 16.05 -20.69
CA ILE A 75 31.62 15.52 -21.88
C ILE A 75 32.98 16.21 -22.09
N PHE A 76 33.03 17.53 -21.96
CA PHE A 76 34.25 18.30 -22.22
C PHE A 76 35.51 17.79 -21.48
N PRO A 77 35.51 17.61 -20.14
CA PRO A 77 36.69 17.09 -19.45
C PRO A 77 37.03 15.67 -19.89
N PHE A 78 36.03 14.81 -20.12
CA PHE A 78 36.25 13.45 -20.60
C PHE A 78 36.87 13.43 -22.00
N SER A 79 36.39 14.25 -22.93
CA SER A 79 36.94 14.38 -24.29
C SER A 79 38.36 14.95 -24.29
N ALA A 80 38.64 15.93 -23.42
CA ALA A 80 39.98 16.51 -23.28
C ALA A 80 40.97 15.49 -22.72
N THR A 81 40.62 14.78 -21.65
CA THR A 81 41.44 13.70 -21.09
C THR A 81 41.66 12.58 -22.11
N LEU A 82 40.63 12.21 -22.86
CA LEU A 82 40.73 11.21 -23.93
C LEU A 82 41.82 11.58 -24.94
N LEU A 83 41.82 12.81 -25.45
CA LEU A 83 42.83 13.27 -26.41
C LEU A 83 44.25 13.27 -25.81
N ILE A 84 44.40 13.73 -24.57
CA ILE A 84 45.69 13.78 -23.87
C ILE A 84 46.25 12.37 -23.65
N VAL A 85 45.41 11.43 -23.19
CA VAL A 85 45.81 10.05 -22.92
C VAL A 85 46.21 9.32 -24.19
N PHE A 86 45.46 9.50 -25.29
CA PHE A 86 45.79 8.89 -26.58
C PHE A 86 47.07 9.46 -27.20
N TYR A 87 47.32 10.76 -27.01
CA TYR A 87 48.57 11.39 -27.44
C TYR A 87 49.78 10.88 -26.64
N ALA A 88 49.63 10.71 -25.32
CA ALA A 88 50.73 10.35 -24.43
C ALA A 88 51.07 8.84 -24.39
N SER A 89 50.07 7.95 -24.51
CA SER A 89 50.23 6.50 -24.28
C SER A 89 50.24 5.63 -25.54
N ALA A 90 50.38 6.23 -26.74
CA ALA A 90 50.63 5.54 -28.02
C ALA A 90 50.01 4.13 -28.13
N SER A 91 48.66 4.06 -28.06
CA SER A 91 47.79 2.88 -28.31
C SER A 91 47.54 1.85 -27.18
N GLN A 92 48.14 1.95 -26.00
CA GLN A 92 47.95 0.93 -24.93
C GLN A 92 46.82 1.26 -23.94
N LEU A 93 45.60 1.50 -24.45
CA LEU A 93 44.43 1.73 -23.58
C LEU A 93 43.40 0.62 -23.83
N SER A 94 43.43 -0.42 -22.99
CA SER A 94 42.78 -1.70 -23.30
C SER A 94 41.26 -1.62 -23.19
N TRP A 95 40.74 -1.04 -22.10
CA TRP A 95 39.30 -1.10 -21.78
C TRP A 95 38.59 0.25 -21.72
N ALA A 96 39.33 1.36 -21.70
CA ALA A 96 38.78 2.71 -21.59
C ALA A 96 37.86 3.14 -22.76
N TRP A 97 37.92 2.46 -23.92
CA TRP A 97 37.02 2.72 -25.05
C TRP A 97 35.55 2.42 -24.72
N ILE A 98 35.31 1.50 -23.77
CA ILE A 98 33.96 1.14 -23.31
C ILE A 98 33.24 2.37 -22.71
N LEU A 99 33.98 3.26 -22.04
CA LEU A 99 33.40 4.49 -21.48
C LEU A 99 32.87 5.42 -22.58
N VAL A 100 33.55 5.51 -23.74
CA VAL A 100 33.10 6.31 -24.88
C VAL A 100 31.76 5.78 -25.39
N TYR A 101 31.65 4.46 -25.58
CA TYR A 101 30.43 3.83 -26.06
C TYR A 101 29.28 3.91 -25.04
N ALA A 102 29.58 3.84 -23.75
CA ALA A 102 28.59 4.08 -22.69
C ALA A 102 28.05 5.53 -22.72
N ILE A 103 28.92 6.53 -22.96
CA ILE A 103 28.49 7.93 -23.17
C ILE A 103 27.59 8.06 -24.39
N VAL A 104 27.97 7.44 -25.51
CA VAL A 104 27.19 7.46 -26.74
C VAL A 104 25.80 6.86 -26.51
N ALA A 105 25.70 5.69 -25.89
CA ALA A 105 24.42 5.06 -25.57
C ALA A 105 23.55 5.95 -24.66
N ASP A 106 24.12 6.53 -23.60
CA ASP A 106 23.39 7.44 -22.70
C ASP A 106 22.93 8.72 -23.42
N LEU A 107 23.74 9.30 -24.30
CA LEU A 107 23.38 10.50 -25.07
C LEU A 107 22.26 10.25 -26.08
N ILE A 108 22.27 9.09 -26.73
CA ILE A 108 21.19 8.67 -27.63
C ILE A 108 19.90 8.42 -26.82
N ALA A 109 20.01 7.74 -25.68
CA ALA A 109 18.87 7.52 -24.78
C ALA A 109 18.22 8.85 -24.30
N ALA A 110 19.01 9.91 -24.17
CA ALA A 110 18.52 11.24 -23.78
C ALA A 110 18.23 12.20 -24.94
N ARG A 111 18.10 11.70 -26.17
CA ARG A 111 17.76 12.51 -27.35
C ARG A 111 18.78 13.64 -27.63
N LYS A 112 20.07 13.39 -27.40
CA LYS A 112 21.17 14.30 -27.74
C LYS A 112 22.11 13.71 -28.81
N PRO A 113 21.61 13.30 -29.99
CA PRO A 113 22.43 12.63 -31.01
C PRO A 113 23.58 13.48 -31.54
N LYS A 114 23.42 14.82 -31.58
CA LYS A 114 24.49 15.74 -31.99
C LYS A 114 25.71 15.63 -31.08
N LEU A 115 25.50 15.52 -29.76
CA LEU A 115 26.61 15.36 -28.80
C LEU A 115 27.26 13.98 -28.92
N ALA A 116 26.46 12.94 -29.18
CA ALA A 116 26.97 11.59 -29.40
C ALA A 116 27.87 11.54 -30.65
N LEU A 117 27.45 12.19 -31.74
CA LEU A 117 28.24 12.28 -32.98
C LEU A 117 29.56 13.05 -32.76
N VAL A 118 29.52 14.16 -32.03
CA VAL A 118 30.73 14.93 -31.67
C VAL A 118 31.68 14.06 -30.84
N GLN A 119 31.19 13.38 -29.81
CA GLN A 119 32.02 12.52 -28.97
C GLN A 119 32.65 11.37 -29.76
N LEU A 120 31.90 10.76 -30.67
CA LEU A 120 32.37 9.67 -31.52
C LEU A 120 33.40 10.18 -32.56
N SER A 121 33.24 11.40 -33.07
CA SER A 121 34.21 12.05 -33.96
C SER A 121 35.52 12.38 -33.24
N ILE A 122 35.44 12.87 -31.99
CA ILE A 122 36.63 13.13 -31.15
C ILE A 122 37.37 11.82 -30.87
N PHE A 123 36.64 10.75 -30.54
CA PHE A 123 37.22 9.44 -30.31
C PHE A 123 37.88 8.84 -31.57
N PHE A 124 37.26 9.03 -32.73
CA PHE A 124 37.84 8.65 -34.01
C PHE A 124 39.16 9.39 -34.28
N LEU A 125 39.18 10.71 -34.05
CA LEU A 125 40.38 11.53 -34.20
C LEU A 125 41.49 11.14 -33.21
N ALA A 126 41.13 10.87 -31.95
CA ALA A 126 42.06 10.43 -30.92
C ALA A 126 42.80 9.13 -31.30
N GLN A 127 42.07 8.17 -31.88
CA GLN A 127 42.66 6.91 -32.36
C GLN A 127 43.63 7.11 -33.52
N LEU A 128 43.34 8.05 -34.44
CA LEU A 128 44.26 8.38 -35.53
C LEU A 128 45.52 9.09 -35.03
N ILE A 129 45.40 9.99 -34.05
CA ILE A 129 46.55 10.67 -33.42
C ILE A 129 47.47 9.65 -32.73
N ALA A 130 46.90 8.59 -32.15
CA ALA A 130 47.66 7.51 -31.52
C ALA A 130 48.36 6.56 -32.53
N GLY A 131 48.25 6.82 -33.84
CA GLY A 131 48.92 6.04 -34.89
C GLY A 131 48.22 4.75 -35.29
N ILE A 132 46.97 4.53 -34.86
CA ILE A 132 46.20 3.35 -35.25
C ILE A 132 45.78 3.49 -36.73
N PRO A 133 45.95 2.46 -37.58
CA PRO A 133 45.60 2.55 -38.99
C PRO A 133 44.12 2.89 -39.22
N PHE A 134 43.84 3.71 -40.23
CA PHE A 134 42.50 4.24 -40.53
C PHE A 134 41.43 3.16 -40.67
N LEU A 135 41.71 2.07 -41.40
CA LEU A 135 40.72 1.03 -41.69
C LEU A 135 40.19 0.33 -40.42
N PRO A 136 41.04 -0.24 -39.54
CA PRO A 136 40.61 -0.77 -38.25
C PRO A 136 39.81 0.23 -37.41
N VAL A 137 40.28 1.49 -37.31
CA VAL A 137 39.62 2.54 -36.54
C VAL A 137 38.21 2.79 -37.07
N ALA A 138 38.06 2.93 -38.39
CA ALA A 138 36.77 3.17 -39.03
C ALA A 138 35.82 2.00 -38.84
N VAL A 139 36.26 0.77 -39.11
CA VAL A 139 35.42 -0.43 -39.01
C VAL A 139 34.92 -0.62 -37.57
N TRP A 140 35.81 -0.59 -36.58
CA TRP A 140 35.43 -0.83 -35.19
C TRP A 140 34.61 0.31 -34.60
N THR A 141 34.94 1.56 -34.91
CA THR A 141 34.18 2.72 -34.43
C THR A 141 32.75 2.72 -35.00
N VAL A 142 32.57 2.36 -36.27
CA VAL A 142 31.24 2.27 -36.89
C VAL A 142 30.46 1.08 -36.32
N PHE A 143 31.08 -0.10 -36.21
CA PHE A 143 30.42 -1.30 -35.68
C PHE A 143 29.91 -1.09 -34.25
N TRP A 144 30.81 -0.73 -33.32
CA TRP A 144 30.44 -0.53 -31.91
C TRP A 144 29.62 0.74 -31.72
N GLY A 145 29.91 1.81 -32.45
CA GLY A 145 29.10 3.03 -32.43
C GLY A 145 27.64 2.77 -32.79
N THR A 146 27.40 1.98 -33.83
CA THR A 146 26.05 1.58 -34.25
C THR A 146 25.37 0.68 -33.22
N LEU A 147 26.09 -0.31 -32.68
CA LEU A 147 25.56 -1.20 -31.65
C LEU A 147 25.10 -0.43 -30.41
N PHE A 148 25.96 0.43 -29.85
CA PHE A 148 25.63 1.19 -28.64
C PHE A 148 24.60 2.31 -28.90
N ALA A 149 24.58 2.90 -30.11
CA ALA A 149 23.50 3.78 -30.51
C ALA A 149 22.15 3.05 -30.55
N SER A 150 22.11 1.83 -31.10
CA SER A 150 20.90 0.99 -31.12
C SER A 150 20.42 0.65 -29.71
N LEU A 151 21.35 0.34 -28.79
CA LEU A 151 21.04 0.11 -27.38
C LEU A 151 20.46 1.37 -26.72
N GLY A 152 21.01 2.55 -27.01
CA GLY A 152 20.47 3.83 -26.56
C GLY A 152 19.05 4.08 -27.07
N VAL A 153 18.76 3.75 -28.34
CA VAL A 153 17.40 3.83 -28.90
C VAL A 153 16.46 2.84 -28.22
N LEU A 154 16.91 1.61 -27.96
CA LEU A 154 16.11 0.60 -27.26
C LEU A 154 15.74 1.06 -25.85
N ILE A 155 16.70 1.56 -25.08
CA ILE A 155 16.47 2.12 -23.73
C ILE A 155 15.48 3.28 -23.78
N ARG A 156 15.58 4.14 -24.80
CA ARG A 156 14.61 5.23 -25.00
C ARG A 156 13.22 4.68 -25.27
N ASN A 157 13.09 3.74 -26.20
CA ASN A 157 11.78 3.20 -26.61
C ASN A 157 11.10 2.44 -25.47
N THR A 158 11.85 1.68 -24.66
CA THR A 158 11.31 0.99 -23.49
C THR A 158 10.83 1.99 -22.44
N LYS A 159 11.59 3.07 -22.22
CA LYS A 159 11.17 4.16 -21.34
C LYS A 159 9.90 4.86 -21.85
N ASP A 160 9.87 5.25 -23.12
CA ASP A 160 8.73 5.95 -23.72
C ASP A 160 7.46 5.06 -23.64
N ARG A 161 7.57 3.76 -23.95
CA ARG A 161 6.47 2.78 -23.83
C ARG A 161 5.99 2.58 -22.40
N LEU A 162 6.90 2.55 -21.44
CA LEU A 162 6.53 2.41 -20.02
C LEU A 162 5.75 3.63 -19.53
N GLU A 163 6.16 4.83 -19.94
CA GLU A 163 5.41 6.06 -19.65
C GLU A 163 4.03 6.07 -20.31
N GLU A 164 3.89 5.55 -21.53
CA GLU A 164 2.59 5.42 -22.22
C GLU A 164 1.65 4.44 -21.51
N MET A 165 2.09 3.21 -21.24
CA MET A 165 1.28 2.21 -20.54
C MET A 165 0.81 2.70 -19.15
N GLN A 166 1.63 3.51 -18.47
CA GLN A 166 1.24 4.10 -17.20
C GLN A 166 0.15 5.15 -17.34
N ARG A 167 0.25 6.04 -18.34
CA ARG A 167 -0.81 7.02 -18.63
C ARG A 167 -2.13 6.33 -18.98
N GLU A 168 -2.07 5.22 -19.71
CA GLU A 168 -3.25 4.41 -20.02
C GLU A 168 -3.82 3.72 -18.77
N ALA A 169 -2.96 3.23 -17.88
CA ALA A 169 -3.38 2.65 -16.60
C ALA A 169 -4.01 3.69 -15.66
N GLU A 170 -3.49 4.93 -15.63
CA GLU A 170 -4.08 6.03 -14.86
C GLU A 170 -5.45 6.42 -15.43
N ARG A 171 -5.58 6.59 -16.75
CA ARG A 171 -6.87 6.87 -17.39
C ARG A 171 -7.90 5.76 -17.17
N SER A 172 -7.49 4.50 -17.24
CA SER A 172 -8.43 3.38 -17.03
C SER A 172 -8.93 3.32 -15.59
N LYS A 173 -8.10 3.70 -14.60
CA LYS A 173 -8.54 3.86 -13.21
C LYS A 173 -9.55 5.00 -13.06
N GLU A 174 -9.31 6.15 -13.70
CA GLU A 174 -10.24 7.28 -13.69
C GLU A 174 -11.60 6.87 -14.27
N ILE A 175 -11.60 6.25 -15.45
CA ILE A 175 -12.82 5.74 -16.09
C ILE A 175 -13.53 4.70 -15.22
N ALA A 176 -12.79 3.77 -14.60
CA ALA A 176 -13.39 2.76 -13.72
C ALA A 176 -14.03 3.41 -12.47
N ALA A 177 -13.40 4.43 -11.90
CA ALA A 177 -13.96 5.17 -10.78
C ALA A 177 -15.26 5.91 -11.18
N GLU A 178 -15.27 6.56 -12.34
CA GLU A 178 -16.45 7.22 -12.89
C GLU A 178 -17.60 6.21 -13.13
N LEU A 179 -17.30 5.07 -13.74
CA LEU A 179 -18.28 4.00 -13.99
C LEU A 179 -18.85 3.43 -12.69
N ILE A 180 -18.02 3.20 -11.66
CA ILE A 180 -18.49 2.73 -10.35
C ILE A 180 -19.40 3.78 -9.70
N GLN A 181 -19.06 5.07 -9.80
CA GLN A 181 -19.89 6.15 -9.28
C GLN A 181 -21.22 6.27 -10.04
N GLN A 182 -21.21 6.06 -11.35
CA GLN A 182 -22.43 6.04 -12.15
C GLN A 182 -23.32 4.85 -11.77
N LEU A 183 -22.75 3.64 -11.71
CA LEU A 183 -23.48 2.44 -11.29
C LEU A 183 -24.10 2.58 -9.90
N ARG A 184 -23.38 3.19 -8.94
CA ARG A 184 -23.93 3.44 -7.60
C ARG A 184 -25.14 4.38 -7.62
N ARG A 185 -25.09 5.42 -8.45
CA ARG A 185 -26.22 6.35 -8.63
C ARG A 185 -27.41 5.63 -9.26
N ASP A 186 -27.18 4.90 -10.35
CA ASP A 186 -28.24 4.14 -11.04
C ASP A 186 -28.89 3.11 -10.10
N ILE A 187 -28.10 2.40 -9.28
CA ILE A 187 -28.63 1.48 -8.26
C ILE A 187 -29.43 2.24 -7.20
N ALA A 188 -28.91 3.35 -6.67
CA ALA A 188 -29.61 4.12 -5.65
C ALA A 188 -30.96 4.66 -6.17
N ASP A 189 -30.99 5.16 -7.39
CA ASP A 189 -32.21 5.66 -8.05
C ASP A 189 -33.21 4.51 -8.27
N SER A 190 -32.78 3.36 -8.80
CA SER A 190 -33.68 2.21 -8.98
C SER A 190 -34.23 1.64 -7.66
N LEU A 191 -33.39 1.54 -6.62
CA LEU A 191 -33.82 1.09 -5.29
C LEU A 191 -34.81 2.07 -4.65
N HIS A 192 -34.59 3.37 -4.86
CA HIS A 192 -35.46 4.41 -4.33
C HIS A 192 -36.83 4.40 -5.00
N ASP A 193 -36.88 4.28 -6.33
CA ASP A 193 -38.11 4.48 -7.07
C ASP A 193 -39.00 3.23 -7.11
N ASP A 194 -38.42 2.04 -7.28
CA ASP A 194 -39.24 0.82 -7.42
C ASP A 194 -39.54 0.19 -6.05
N LEU A 195 -38.51 -0.06 -5.24
CA LEU A 195 -38.64 -0.83 -4.00
C LEU A 195 -39.27 -0.01 -2.85
N ALA A 196 -38.91 1.27 -2.71
CA ALA A 196 -39.51 2.10 -1.67
C ALA A 196 -40.98 2.42 -1.98
N ALA A 197 -41.34 2.57 -3.26
CA ALA A 197 -42.73 2.75 -3.68
C ALA A 197 -43.58 1.50 -3.39
N ASP A 198 -43.05 0.30 -3.68
CA ASP A 198 -43.75 -0.96 -3.41
C ASP A 198 -43.96 -1.20 -1.91
N LEU A 199 -42.94 -0.99 -1.08
CA LEU A 199 -43.07 -1.10 0.38
C LEU A 199 -44.04 -0.05 0.94
N THR A 200 -44.03 1.17 0.40
CA THR A 200 -44.99 2.21 0.79
C THR A 200 -46.42 1.80 0.43
N ARG A 201 -46.62 1.20 -0.75
CA ARG A 201 -47.92 0.67 -1.19
C ARG A 201 -48.40 -0.45 -0.27
N VAL A 202 -47.52 -1.40 0.08
CA VAL A 202 -47.83 -2.48 1.04
C VAL A 202 -48.24 -1.90 2.40
N LEU A 203 -47.54 -0.88 2.90
CA LEU A 203 -47.88 -0.22 4.16
C LEU A 203 -49.24 0.52 4.10
N ILE A 204 -49.56 1.18 2.99
CA ILE A 204 -50.85 1.84 2.79
C ILE A 204 -51.98 0.80 2.77
N ILE A 205 -51.80 -0.29 2.03
CA ILE A 205 -52.78 -1.38 1.95
C ILE A 205 -52.97 -2.02 3.32
N SER A 206 -51.89 -2.35 4.03
CA SER A 206 -51.98 -2.99 5.35
C SER A 206 -52.64 -2.10 6.40
N ARG A 207 -52.48 -0.77 6.32
CA ARG A 207 -53.20 0.21 7.16
C ARG A 207 -54.68 0.36 6.81
N SER A 208 -55.07 0.04 5.58
CA SER A 208 -56.47 0.08 5.13
C SER A 208 -57.29 -1.15 5.55
N ILE A 209 -56.61 -2.23 5.98
CA ILE A 209 -57.26 -3.45 6.49
C ILE A 209 -57.92 -3.13 7.83
N ARG A 210 -59.22 -3.43 7.97
CA ARG A 210 -59.91 -3.34 9.26
C ARG A 210 -59.27 -4.34 10.23
N LEU A 211 -58.77 -3.83 11.36
CA LEU A 211 -58.11 -4.64 12.39
C LEU A 211 -59.07 -5.73 12.92
N PRO A 212 -58.71 -7.02 12.78
CA PRO A 212 -59.46 -8.13 13.38
C PRO A 212 -59.46 -8.05 14.92
N LEU A 213 -60.26 -8.89 15.57
CA LEU A 213 -60.23 -9.09 17.02
C LEU A 213 -59.37 -10.33 17.34
N GLY A 214 -58.55 -10.27 18.39
CA GLY A 214 -57.70 -11.40 18.83
C GLY A 214 -56.37 -11.49 18.09
N ASP A 215 -55.82 -12.71 17.96
CA ASP A 215 -54.46 -13.00 17.46
C ASP A 215 -54.16 -12.43 16.06
N ASP A 216 -55.16 -12.35 15.18
CA ASP A 216 -55.01 -11.76 13.84
C ASP A 216 -54.82 -10.23 13.86
N ARG A 217 -55.17 -9.55 14.96
CA ARG A 217 -54.86 -8.13 15.17
C ARG A 217 -53.37 -7.91 15.33
N ASP A 218 -52.74 -8.72 16.17
CA ASP A 218 -51.34 -8.58 16.52
C ASP A 218 -50.45 -8.94 15.33
N ARG A 219 -50.87 -9.91 14.50
CA ARG A 219 -50.21 -10.23 13.21
C ARG A 219 -50.25 -9.08 12.20
N VAL A 220 -51.37 -8.35 12.10
CA VAL A 220 -51.49 -7.18 11.20
C VAL A 220 -50.63 -6.02 11.69
N LEU A 221 -50.56 -5.79 13.01
CA LEU A 221 -49.70 -4.78 13.61
C LEU A 221 -48.21 -5.14 13.43
N ASP A 222 -47.82 -6.40 13.64
CA ASP A 222 -46.46 -6.89 13.39
C ASP A 222 -46.07 -6.73 11.90
N LEU A 223 -46.98 -7.04 10.97
CA LEU A 223 -46.75 -6.82 9.53
C LEU A 223 -46.53 -5.33 9.20
N GLN A 224 -47.33 -4.44 9.79
CA GLN A 224 -47.16 -2.99 9.61
C GLN A 224 -45.79 -2.52 10.14
N ASP A 225 -45.40 -2.97 11.33
CA ASP A 225 -44.14 -2.56 11.97
C ASP A 225 -42.92 -3.10 11.20
N ARG A 226 -42.93 -4.37 10.80
CA ARG A 226 -41.89 -4.98 9.96
C ARG A 226 -41.75 -4.27 8.60
N THR A 227 -42.87 -3.90 7.97
CA THR A 227 -42.84 -3.16 6.70
C THR A 227 -42.25 -1.76 6.89
N GLN A 228 -42.58 -1.10 8.00
CA GLN A 228 -42.07 0.23 8.34
C GLN A 228 -40.56 0.19 8.67
N GLN A 229 -40.09 -0.84 9.38
CA GLN A 229 -38.67 -1.09 9.62
C GLN A 229 -37.91 -1.41 8.33
N ALA A 230 -38.46 -2.25 7.46
CA ALA A 230 -37.85 -2.57 6.17
C ALA A 230 -37.68 -1.31 5.31
N LEU A 231 -38.68 -0.42 5.29
CA LEU A 231 -38.61 0.85 4.58
C LEU A 231 -37.54 1.79 5.18
N ALA A 232 -37.43 1.87 6.50
CA ALA A 232 -36.40 2.67 7.17
C ALA A 232 -34.99 2.12 6.88
N HIS A 233 -34.82 0.80 6.92
CA HIS A 233 -33.54 0.15 6.64
C HIS A 233 -33.12 0.32 5.18
N LEU A 234 -34.07 0.20 4.24
CA LEU A 234 -33.83 0.43 2.82
C LEU A 234 -33.42 1.88 2.54
N ARG A 235 -34.08 2.87 3.16
CA ARG A 235 -33.69 4.28 3.06
C ARG A 235 -32.28 4.53 3.60
N LEU A 236 -31.90 3.87 4.70
CA LEU A 236 -30.52 3.93 5.22
C LEU A 236 -29.50 3.32 4.26
N LEU A 237 -29.81 2.18 3.63
CA LEU A 237 -28.93 1.56 2.64
C LEU A 237 -28.75 2.44 1.41
N ILE A 238 -29.82 3.04 0.88
CA ILE A 238 -29.76 3.99 -0.24
C ILE A 238 -28.97 5.23 0.17
N HIS A 239 -29.24 5.80 1.34
CA HIS A 239 -28.51 6.96 1.85
C HIS A 239 -27.02 6.65 1.97
N ASN A 240 -26.64 5.49 2.49
CA ASN A 240 -25.24 5.07 2.59
C ASN A 240 -24.61 4.82 1.21
N LEU A 241 -25.35 4.29 0.25
CA LEU A 241 -24.89 4.16 -1.15
C LEU A 241 -24.65 5.54 -1.80
N ALA A 242 -25.56 6.49 -1.56
CA ALA A 242 -25.58 7.82 -2.18
C ALA A 242 -24.64 8.84 -1.51
N VAL A 243 -24.41 8.73 -0.19
CA VAL A 243 -23.54 9.62 0.62
C VAL A 243 -22.09 9.14 0.63
N SER A 244 -21.80 7.91 0.20
CA SER A 244 -20.44 7.42 -0.07
C SER A 244 -19.85 8.05 -1.35
N GLN A 245 -19.85 9.39 -1.41
CA GLN A 245 -19.36 10.25 -2.50
C GLN A 245 -17.86 10.58 -2.39
N GLY A 246 -17.15 9.95 -1.45
CA GLY A 246 -15.71 10.07 -1.34
C GLY A 246 -14.97 8.93 -2.05
N PRO A 247 -13.64 9.07 -2.28
CA PRO A 247 -12.80 7.88 -2.44
C PRO A 247 -13.14 6.91 -1.31
N PRO A 248 -13.10 5.58 -1.52
CA PRO A 248 -13.46 4.61 -0.50
C PRO A 248 -12.67 4.96 0.77
N LYS A 249 -13.34 5.56 1.76
CA LYS A 249 -12.74 5.82 3.06
C LYS A 249 -12.25 4.46 3.49
N GLU A 250 -10.95 4.35 3.77
CA GLU A 250 -10.46 3.15 4.46
C GLU A 250 -11.38 2.95 5.64
N GLU A 251 -12.01 1.77 5.70
CA GLU A 251 -12.81 1.43 6.87
C GLU A 251 -11.90 1.60 8.10
N PRO A 252 -12.35 2.38 9.10
CA PRO A 252 -11.50 2.78 10.21
C PRO A 252 -11.03 1.54 10.97
N THR A 253 -9.72 1.45 11.18
CA THR A 253 -9.09 0.33 11.89
C THR A 253 -9.69 0.13 13.28
N LEU A 254 -9.56 -1.07 13.85
CA LEU A 254 -10.08 -1.35 15.19
C LEU A 254 -9.52 -0.36 16.25
N GLN A 255 -8.25 0.03 16.12
CA GLN A 255 -7.64 1.09 16.92
C GLN A 255 -8.36 2.42 16.76
N GLU A 256 -8.60 2.87 15.52
CA GLU A 256 -9.31 4.13 15.25
C GLU A 256 -10.76 4.11 15.78
N ILE A 257 -11.40 2.95 15.79
CA ILE A 257 -12.72 2.76 16.42
C ILE A 257 -12.64 2.94 17.94
N VAL A 258 -11.68 2.30 18.60
CA VAL A 258 -11.48 2.44 20.05
C VAL A 258 -11.15 3.90 20.41
N ASP A 259 -10.22 4.52 19.69
CA ASP A 259 -9.85 5.93 19.88
C ASP A 259 -11.07 6.86 19.70
N SER A 260 -11.91 6.57 18.69
CA SER A 260 -13.17 7.28 18.47
C SER A 260 -14.13 7.09 19.65
N SER A 261 -14.26 5.88 20.19
CA SER A 261 -15.10 5.60 21.36
C SER A 261 -14.61 6.33 22.61
N VAL A 262 -13.29 6.31 22.88
CA VAL A 262 -12.66 7.06 23.98
C VAL A 262 -12.98 8.55 23.84
N SER A 263 -12.75 9.12 22.64
CA SER A 263 -13.01 10.55 22.42
C SER A 263 -14.48 10.92 22.56
N THR A 264 -15.40 10.02 22.18
CA THR A 264 -16.84 10.25 22.27
C THR A 264 -17.32 10.21 23.72
N LEU A 265 -16.87 9.24 24.52
CA LEU A 265 -17.21 9.15 25.94
C LEU A 265 -16.61 10.30 26.76
N ALA A 266 -15.40 10.73 26.42
CA ALA A 266 -14.74 11.87 27.06
C ALA A 266 -15.54 13.19 26.90
N GLN A 267 -16.34 13.35 25.83
CA GLN A 267 -17.22 14.52 25.66
C GLN A 267 -18.28 14.64 26.77
N ARG A 268 -18.62 13.52 27.43
CA ARG A 268 -19.51 13.49 28.60
C ARG A 268 -18.76 13.26 29.91
N GLU A 269 -17.44 13.46 29.91
CA GLU A 269 -16.54 13.17 31.04
C GLU A 269 -16.58 11.70 31.51
N ILE A 270 -17.00 10.76 30.65
CA ILE A 270 -16.98 9.33 30.93
C ILE A 270 -15.59 8.79 30.55
N VAL A 271 -14.98 7.99 31.43
CA VAL A 271 -13.64 7.42 31.19
C VAL A 271 -13.80 6.01 30.61
N LEU A 272 -13.20 5.75 29.44
CA LEU A 272 -13.09 4.41 28.87
C LEU A 272 -11.67 3.87 29.07
N ASP A 273 -11.56 2.79 29.84
CA ASP A 273 -10.36 1.97 29.96
C ASP A 273 -10.48 0.79 29.00
N ALA A 274 -9.60 0.72 27.99
CA ALA A 274 -9.69 -0.26 26.92
C ALA A 274 -8.37 -1.03 26.77
N ASP A 275 -8.45 -2.35 26.94
CA ASP A 275 -7.35 -3.28 26.70
C ASP A 275 -7.84 -4.40 25.76
N LEU A 276 -7.19 -4.51 24.61
CA LEU A 276 -7.58 -5.42 23.53
C LEU A 276 -6.55 -6.54 23.30
N ASP A 277 -5.58 -6.72 24.21
CA ASP A 277 -4.55 -7.76 24.12
C ASP A 277 -3.73 -7.70 22.80
N GLY A 278 -3.60 -6.50 22.22
CA GLY A 278 -2.80 -6.26 21.01
C GLY A 278 -3.45 -6.71 19.70
N ILE A 279 -4.66 -7.29 19.72
CA ILE A 279 -5.35 -7.76 18.51
C ILE A 279 -5.73 -6.60 17.58
N GLU A 280 -5.87 -5.39 18.10
CA GLU A 280 -6.16 -4.17 17.35
C GLU A 280 -5.07 -3.78 16.36
N ARG A 281 -3.87 -4.36 16.53
CA ARG A 281 -2.72 -4.18 15.63
C ARG A 281 -2.72 -5.18 14.47
N ILE A 282 -3.59 -6.19 14.47
CA ILE A 282 -3.66 -7.22 13.43
C ILE A 282 -4.44 -6.66 12.23
N PRO A 283 -3.79 -6.33 11.09
CA PRO A 283 -4.47 -5.64 9.99
C PRO A 283 -5.49 -6.52 9.27
N ALA A 284 -5.31 -7.85 9.32
CA ALA A 284 -6.24 -8.81 8.73
C ALA A 284 -7.55 -8.93 9.55
N LEU A 285 -7.47 -8.72 10.87
CA LEU A 285 -8.61 -8.83 11.78
C LEU A 285 -9.71 -7.85 11.41
N HIS A 286 -9.36 -6.59 11.11
CA HIS A 286 -10.30 -5.56 10.72
C HIS A 286 -11.19 -5.97 9.53
N ARG A 287 -10.67 -6.75 8.57
CA ARG A 287 -11.42 -7.17 7.37
C ARG A 287 -12.18 -8.49 7.55
N SER A 288 -11.95 -9.18 8.66
CA SER A 288 -12.63 -10.44 8.99
C SER A 288 -14.05 -10.18 9.50
N GLU A 289 -14.88 -11.22 9.47
CA GLU A 289 -16.20 -11.19 10.10
C GLU A 289 -16.11 -10.96 11.61
N LEU A 290 -15.12 -11.58 12.26
CA LEU A 290 -14.81 -11.40 13.67
C LEU A 290 -14.53 -9.93 14.00
N GLY A 291 -13.68 -9.26 13.21
CA GLY A 291 -13.39 -7.83 13.39
C GLY A 291 -14.63 -6.95 13.21
N ARG A 292 -15.52 -7.27 12.25
CA ARG A 292 -16.78 -6.55 12.06
C ARG A 292 -17.74 -6.72 13.25
N LEU A 293 -17.79 -7.92 13.86
CA LEU A 293 -18.59 -8.18 15.05
C LEU A 293 -18.03 -7.45 16.28
N LEU A 294 -16.71 -7.44 16.45
CA LEU A 294 -16.04 -6.70 17.52
C LEU A 294 -16.27 -5.18 17.39
N VAL A 295 -16.16 -4.62 16.19
CA VAL A 295 -16.47 -3.20 15.95
C VAL A 295 -17.93 -2.88 16.28
N ALA A 296 -18.87 -3.76 15.88
CA ALA A 296 -20.28 -3.58 16.20
C ALA A 296 -20.53 -3.63 17.71
N PHE A 297 -19.87 -4.56 18.42
CA PHE A 297 -19.90 -4.65 19.87
C PHE A 297 -19.40 -3.40 20.57
N ILE A 298 -18.22 -2.89 20.18
CA ILE A 298 -17.63 -1.68 20.80
C ILE A 298 -18.55 -0.48 20.58
N ARG A 299 -19.06 -0.29 19.35
CA ARG A 299 -19.94 0.84 19.02
C ARG A 299 -21.25 0.79 19.80
N GLU A 300 -21.92 -0.36 19.84
CA GLU A 300 -23.19 -0.52 20.54
C GLU A 300 -23.03 -0.27 22.05
N ASN A 301 -21.98 -0.83 22.66
CA ASN A 301 -21.70 -0.63 24.07
C ASN A 301 -21.26 0.81 24.40
N THR A 302 -20.52 1.47 23.50
CA THR A 302 -20.19 2.91 23.62
C THR A 302 -21.47 3.75 23.60
N LEU A 303 -22.40 3.46 22.69
CA LEU A 303 -23.69 4.15 22.62
C LEU A 303 -24.51 3.91 23.89
N ASN A 304 -24.50 2.70 24.43
CA ASN A 304 -25.18 2.41 25.69
C ASN A 304 -24.54 3.14 26.87
N ALA A 305 -23.21 3.20 26.96
CA ALA A 305 -22.54 4.00 27.98
C ALA A 305 -22.93 5.49 27.89
N LEU A 306 -23.04 6.08 26.69
CA LEU A 306 -23.51 7.45 26.54
C LEU A 306 -24.94 7.68 27.03
N LYS A 307 -25.80 6.67 26.94
CA LYS A 307 -27.21 6.72 27.37
C LYS A 307 -27.35 6.56 28.88
N TYR A 308 -26.59 5.64 29.48
CA TYR A 308 -26.85 5.13 30.83
C TYR A 308 -25.79 5.51 31.88
N ASN A 309 -24.61 6.00 31.48
CA ASN A 309 -23.54 6.37 32.42
C ASN A 309 -23.44 7.88 32.66
N PHE A 310 -22.87 8.24 33.81
CA PHE A 310 -22.71 9.62 34.28
C PHE A 310 -21.28 10.12 34.10
N PRO A 311 -21.07 11.45 34.12
CA PRO A 311 -19.75 12.05 34.22
C PRO A 311 -18.90 11.39 35.31
N ARG A 312 -17.67 11.02 34.97
CA ARG A 312 -16.66 10.34 35.80
C ARG A 312 -16.91 8.85 36.06
N ASP A 313 -17.94 8.25 35.47
CA ASP A 313 -18.04 6.79 35.45
C ASP A 313 -16.85 6.19 34.69
N LEU A 314 -16.30 5.10 35.25
CA LEU A 314 -15.27 4.30 34.62
C LEU A 314 -15.93 3.14 33.88
N VAL A 315 -15.79 3.14 32.57
CA VAL A 315 -16.25 2.08 31.67
C VAL A 315 -15.03 1.29 31.23
N SER A 316 -15.13 -0.04 31.23
CA SER A 316 -14.02 -0.91 30.86
C SER A 316 -14.37 -1.79 29.67
N LEU A 317 -13.48 -1.86 28.68
CA LEU A 317 -13.52 -2.78 27.56
C LEU A 317 -12.28 -3.68 27.64
N PHE A 318 -12.50 -4.98 27.84
CA PHE A 318 -11.42 -5.97 27.82
C PHE A 318 -11.66 -6.98 26.71
N VAL A 319 -10.63 -7.26 25.92
CA VAL A 319 -10.62 -8.37 24.96
C VAL A 319 -9.43 -9.24 25.25
N GLU A 320 -9.68 -10.54 25.41
CA GLU A 320 -8.66 -11.54 25.71
C GLU A 320 -8.69 -12.63 24.64
N GLN A 321 -7.54 -12.90 24.03
CA GLN A 321 -7.41 -13.94 23.03
C GLN A 321 -6.89 -15.24 23.67
N GLU A 322 -7.76 -16.25 23.77
CA GLU A 322 -7.33 -17.62 24.09
C GLU A 322 -7.03 -18.43 22.82
N GLN A 323 -6.72 -19.73 22.96
CA GLN A 323 -6.29 -20.60 21.85
C GLN A 323 -7.27 -20.58 20.66
N ASP A 324 -8.55 -20.87 20.92
CA ASP A 324 -9.58 -21.02 19.87
C ASP A 324 -10.79 -20.10 20.11
N THR A 325 -10.70 -19.16 21.06
CA THR A 325 -11.83 -18.29 21.42
C THR A 325 -11.34 -16.91 21.81
N LEU A 326 -12.04 -15.90 21.30
CA LEU A 326 -11.89 -14.51 21.69
C LEU A 326 -12.98 -14.16 22.71
N PHE A 327 -12.57 -13.79 23.93
CA PHE A 327 -13.47 -13.31 24.96
C PHE A 327 -13.50 -11.79 24.96
N ILE A 328 -14.69 -11.22 24.96
CA ILE A 328 -14.91 -9.78 24.90
C ILE A 328 -15.80 -9.42 26.08
N SER A 329 -15.40 -8.43 26.87
CA SER A 329 -16.20 -7.90 27.96
C SER A 329 -16.28 -6.39 27.94
N PHE A 330 -17.46 -5.87 28.23
CA PHE A 330 -17.69 -4.44 28.44
C PHE A 330 -18.43 -4.26 29.75
N SER A 331 -17.91 -3.42 30.64
CA SER A 331 -18.48 -3.22 31.97
C SER A 331 -18.60 -1.74 32.30
N SER A 332 -19.72 -1.35 32.90
CA SER A 332 -19.92 0.00 33.41
C SER A 332 -20.71 0.01 34.72
N PRO A 333 -20.58 1.06 35.57
CA PRO A 333 -21.40 1.21 36.77
C PRO A 333 -22.88 1.19 36.44
N TRP A 334 -23.66 0.45 37.23
CA TRP A 334 -25.12 0.43 37.11
C TRP A 334 -25.74 1.51 37.99
N HIS A 335 -26.59 2.33 37.39
CA HIS A 335 -27.38 3.35 38.09
C HIS A 335 -28.88 3.12 37.86
N ASP A 336 -29.68 3.13 38.92
CA ASP A 336 -31.14 3.01 38.81
C ASP A 336 -31.73 4.35 38.33
N GLN A 337 -31.76 4.57 37.01
CA GLN A 337 -32.33 5.77 36.38
C GLN A 337 -33.40 5.42 35.34
N LYS A 338 -34.47 6.24 35.29
CA LYS A 338 -35.43 6.24 34.17
C LYS A 338 -34.84 7.00 32.99
N VAL A 339 -34.58 6.29 31.89
CA VAL A 339 -34.15 6.89 30.63
C VAL A 339 -35.34 7.56 29.93
N PRO A 340 -35.17 8.72 29.27
CA PRO A 340 -36.23 9.38 28.50
C PRO A 340 -36.89 8.44 27.48
N GLU A 341 -38.21 8.53 27.28
CA GLU A 341 -38.97 7.70 26.32
C GLU A 341 -38.33 7.68 24.91
N GLU A 342 -37.81 8.83 24.48
CA GLU A 342 -37.13 9.06 23.20
C GLU A 342 -35.81 8.27 23.01
N MET A 343 -35.21 7.76 24.09
CA MET A 343 -33.95 6.99 24.08
C MET A 343 -34.13 5.49 24.34
N HIS A 344 -35.37 4.98 24.41
CA HIS A 344 -35.64 3.54 24.51
C HIS A 344 -35.38 2.83 23.17
N GLY A 345 -34.13 2.43 22.97
CA GLY A 345 -33.71 1.55 21.87
C GLY A 345 -33.15 0.24 22.43
N GLY A 346 -34.04 -0.68 22.83
CA GLY A 346 -33.65 -1.98 23.42
C GLY A 346 -33.23 -3.06 22.42
N TYR A 347 -33.24 -2.76 21.12
CA TYR A 347 -33.03 -3.76 20.06
C TYR A 347 -31.57 -3.96 19.63
N GLY A 348 -30.67 -3.02 19.97
CA GLY A 348 -29.29 -3.06 19.47
C GLY A 348 -28.48 -4.24 20.00
N LEU A 349 -28.54 -4.50 21.32
CA LEU A 349 -27.89 -5.68 21.91
C LEU A 349 -28.57 -6.99 21.53
N TRP A 350 -29.89 -7.00 21.32
CA TRP A 350 -30.62 -8.19 20.88
C TRP A 350 -30.25 -8.59 19.44
N ALA A 351 -30.21 -7.62 18.52
CA ALA A 351 -29.73 -7.85 17.16
C ALA A 351 -28.24 -8.22 17.12
N LEU A 352 -27.44 -7.67 18.03
CA LEU A 352 -26.04 -8.04 18.15
C LEU A 352 -25.88 -9.47 18.70
N GLN A 353 -26.73 -9.90 19.63
CA GLN A 353 -26.74 -11.26 20.15
C GLN A 353 -26.99 -12.28 19.05
N ASP A 354 -28.03 -12.10 18.23
CA ASP A 354 -28.33 -12.97 17.08
C ASP A 354 -27.14 -13.07 16.11
N ARG A 355 -26.44 -11.95 15.87
CA ARG A 355 -25.24 -11.93 15.01
C ARG A 355 -24.05 -12.66 15.61
N PHE A 356 -23.86 -12.62 16.93
CA PHE A 356 -22.81 -13.38 17.61
C PHE A 356 -23.12 -14.88 17.62
N GLU A 357 -24.37 -15.26 17.88
CA GLU A 357 -24.82 -16.65 17.84
C GLU A 357 -24.69 -17.26 16.44
N ASN A 358 -25.08 -16.51 15.39
CA ASN A 358 -24.91 -16.92 13.99
C ASN A 358 -23.45 -17.12 13.57
N ALA A 359 -22.51 -16.42 14.24
CA ALA A 359 -21.08 -16.58 14.01
C ALA A 359 -20.45 -17.72 14.84
N GLY A 360 -21.26 -18.54 15.51
CA GLY A 360 -20.81 -19.63 16.37
C GLY A 360 -20.29 -19.17 17.74
N GLY A 361 -20.54 -17.91 18.10
CA GLY A 361 -20.20 -17.32 19.37
C GLY A 361 -21.38 -17.21 20.33
N SER A 362 -21.23 -16.37 21.35
CA SER A 362 -22.31 -16.03 22.28
C SER A 362 -22.21 -14.56 22.71
N LEU A 363 -23.34 -13.98 23.11
CA LEU A 363 -23.37 -12.65 23.73
C LEU A 363 -24.44 -12.64 24.81
N SER A 364 -24.11 -12.10 25.97
CA SER A 364 -25.04 -11.92 27.08
C SER A 364 -24.83 -10.56 27.72
N SER A 365 -25.93 -9.94 28.16
CA SER A 365 -25.92 -8.67 28.86
C SER A 365 -26.61 -8.86 30.20
N ASN A 366 -25.89 -8.62 31.29
CA ASN A 366 -26.37 -8.90 32.64
C ASN A 366 -25.94 -7.81 33.62
N ARG A 367 -26.68 -7.68 34.72
CA ARG A 367 -26.23 -6.92 35.88
C ARG A 367 -25.42 -7.85 36.78
N ILE A 368 -24.15 -7.55 36.98
CA ILE A 368 -23.25 -8.28 37.87
C ILE A 368 -22.89 -7.36 39.04
N GLY A 369 -23.52 -7.59 40.19
CA GLY A 369 -23.36 -6.74 41.37
C GLY A 369 -23.80 -5.30 41.13
N ALA A 370 -22.86 -4.37 41.25
CA ALA A 370 -23.07 -2.93 41.05
C ALA A 370 -22.74 -2.46 39.62
N SER A 371 -22.44 -3.38 38.71
CA SER A 371 -22.09 -3.08 37.33
C SER A 371 -23.03 -3.74 36.35
N TRP A 372 -23.21 -3.10 35.20
CA TRP A 372 -23.75 -3.72 34.00
C TRP A 372 -22.60 -4.25 33.17
N THR A 373 -22.70 -5.51 32.76
CA THR A 373 -21.64 -6.19 32.04
C THR A 373 -22.21 -6.91 30.84
N VAL A 374 -21.61 -6.67 29.68
CA VAL A 374 -21.85 -7.43 28.46
C VAL A 374 -20.66 -8.33 28.23
N LEU A 375 -20.92 -9.63 28.18
CA LEU A 375 -19.94 -10.67 27.93
C LEU A 375 -20.24 -11.29 26.58
N ALA A 376 -19.21 -11.46 25.75
CA ALA A 376 -19.33 -12.12 24.48
C ALA A 376 -18.13 -13.04 24.20
N SER A 377 -18.37 -14.06 23.41
CA SER A 377 -17.34 -14.98 22.92
C SER A 377 -17.48 -15.18 21.42
N LEU A 378 -16.36 -15.29 20.71
CA LEU A 378 -16.32 -15.61 19.29
C LEU A 378 -15.25 -16.68 19.02
N PRO A 379 -15.52 -17.66 18.14
CA PRO A 379 -14.49 -18.61 17.70
C PRO A 379 -13.32 -17.88 17.04
N TRP A 380 -12.10 -18.18 17.50
CA TRP A 380 -10.87 -17.60 16.96
C TRP A 380 -10.19 -18.62 16.03
N ASN A 381 -10.52 -18.58 14.74
CA ASN A 381 -9.88 -19.43 13.72
C ASN A 381 -8.80 -18.64 12.98
N GLU A 382 -7.55 -19.11 13.03
CA GLU A 382 -6.32 -18.54 12.46
C GLU A 382 -6.50 -17.34 11.51
N ILE A 383 -6.75 -16.16 12.08
CA ILE A 383 -6.57 -14.89 11.39
C ILE A 383 -5.07 -14.61 11.43
N ALA A 384 -4.33 -15.30 10.54
CA ALA A 384 -2.89 -15.19 10.29
C ALA A 384 -2.11 -14.45 11.41
N THR A 385 -1.79 -15.18 12.48
CA THR A 385 -0.89 -14.69 13.53
C THR A 385 0.41 -14.21 12.88
N PRO A 386 0.92 -13.02 13.24
CA PRO A 386 2.25 -12.62 12.79
C PRO A 386 3.24 -13.61 13.40
N THR A 387 3.94 -14.37 12.55
CA THR A 387 5.04 -15.26 12.94
C THR A 387 6.05 -14.47 13.77
N THR A 388 5.97 -14.62 15.09
CA THR A 388 7.08 -14.37 16.02
C THR A 388 6.96 -15.41 17.10
N ASN A 389 7.54 -16.58 16.84
CA ASN A 389 8.09 -17.46 17.85
C ASN A 389 9.20 -18.28 17.19
N ALA A 390 10.37 -17.65 17.06
CA ALA A 390 11.62 -18.39 17.10
C ALA A 390 11.83 -18.86 18.56
N ARG A 391 11.16 -19.95 18.94
CA ARG A 391 11.60 -20.80 20.03
C ARG A 391 11.83 -22.18 19.46
N SER A 392 13.11 -22.45 19.26
CA SER A 392 13.67 -23.72 18.82
C SER A 392 13.03 -24.88 19.58
N LEU A 393 12.22 -25.65 18.88
CA LEU A 393 11.90 -27.04 19.21
C LEU A 393 13.20 -27.83 19.11
N MET A 394 13.84 -28.10 20.24
CA MET A 394 14.77 -29.21 20.35
C MET A 394 14.75 -29.75 21.76
N SER A 395 14.07 -30.89 21.93
CA SER A 395 14.20 -31.84 23.04
C SER A 395 13.38 -33.10 22.69
N PRO A 396 13.66 -34.28 23.30
CA PRO A 396 14.93 -34.99 23.52
C PRO A 396 14.71 -36.49 23.06
N PRO A 397 15.31 -37.60 23.57
CA PRO A 397 15.49 -37.96 25.01
C PRO A 397 16.79 -38.74 25.38
N ASP A 398 16.93 -38.96 26.70
CA ASP A 398 17.70 -39.99 27.42
C ASP A 398 19.25 -40.00 27.26
N GLY A 399 20.07 -40.20 28.29
CA GLY A 399 19.88 -40.64 29.66
C GLY A 399 21.26 -41.16 30.14
N ALA A 400 21.67 -40.73 31.34
CA ALA A 400 22.65 -41.32 32.27
C ALA A 400 23.93 -42.08 31.78
N ALA A 401 25.04 -41.73 32.44
CA ALA A 401 26.32 -42.46 32.62
C ALA A 401 27.28 -42.48 31.42
N TYR A 402 28.58 -42.17 31.53
CA TYR A 402 29.58 -42.58 32.53
C TYR A 402 30.74 -41.57 32.63
N ALA A 403 31.34 -41.56 33.83
CA ALA A 403 32.71 -41.17 34.21
C ALA A 403 33.12 -39.68 34.15
#